data_AF-A0A8T4MCS9-F1
#
_entry.id   AF-A0A8T4MCS9-F1
#
_cell.length_a   1.000
_cell.length_b   1.000
_cell.length_c   1.000
_cell.angle_alpha   90.00
_cell.angle_beta   90.00
_cell.angle_gamma   90.00
#
_symmetry.space_group_name_H-M   'P 1'
#
loop_
_entity.id
_entity.type
_entity.pdbx_description
1 polymer ?
#
loop_
_entity_poly.entity_id
_entity_poly.type
_entity_poly.pdbx_seq_one_letter_code
_entity_poly.pdbx_strand_id
1 'polypeptide(L)'
;MANNKFNKMEFWNSQLTEKSWRLLQEIRKKYNFILIGGWSTYLWTKQQKSKDIDIVVSLTELQKLKQEDLRKNDALKKYEIKSDEIDIDIYLEYYSKLTIPPEDIKKYTSQIEGFNVASQEALLVLKQGAEIDRENSIKGEKDRADIVSLMLFANPDYNAYLKILKEYSKEEYFHRLVKILKDFREYNIVGLSPKEFKSKKEKTLEQLKKVK
;
A
#
# COMPACT_ATOMS: atom_id res chain seq x y z
N MET A 1 28.29 -2.05 23.48
CA MET A 1 27.74 -2.42 22.15
C MET A 1 26.22 -2.32 22.23
N ALA A 2 25.64 -1.44 21.43
CA ALA A 2 24.29 -0.92 21.63
C ALA A 2 23.22 -2.02 21.48
N ASN A 3 22.53 -2.27 22.59
CA ASN A 3 21.34 -3.09 22.70
C ASN A 3 20.17 -2.33 22.06
N ASN A 4 20.09 -2.29 20.74
CA ASN A 4 18.91 -1.76 20.06
C ASN A 4 17.88 -2.88 19.93
N LYS A 5 17.32 -3.29 21.08
CA LYS A 5 16.06 -4.03 21.12
C LYS A 5 15.00 -3.08 20.58
N PHE A 6 14.79 -3.19 19.26
CA PHE A 6 13.66 -2.70 18.49
C PHE A 6 12.45 -2.35 19.37
N ASN A 7 12.16 -1.05 19.48
CA ASN A 7 10.90 -0.60 20.03
C ASN A 7 9.83 -0.81 18.95
N LYS A 8 9.46 -2.08 18.73
CA LYS A 8 8.34 -2.55 17.89
C LYS A 8 7.00 -1.89 18.27
N MET A 9 6.93 -1.16 19.38
CA MET A 9 5.72 -0.51 19.88
C MET A 9 5.30 0.76 19.13
N GLU A 10 6.20 1.48 18.44
CA GLU A 10 5.83 2.76 17.80
C GLU A 10 4.98 2.60 16.52
N PHE A 11 5.17 1.53 15.75
CA PHE A 11 4.34 1.24 14.57
C PHE A 11 2.92 0.74 14.92
N TRP A 12 2.72 0.30 16.16
CA TRP A 12 1.60 -0.54 16.60
C TRP A 12 0.93 -0.02 17.86
N ASN A 13 0.84 1.30 18.02
CA ASN A 13 -0.12 1.81 18.99
C ASN A 13 -1.52 1.46 18.47
N SER A 14 -2.11 0.40 19.04
CA SER A 14 -3.43 -0.10 18.65
C SER A 14 -4.48 0.99 18.72
N GLN A 15 -4.35 1.94 19.65
CA GLN A 15 -5.21 3.10 19.77
C GLN A 15 -5.06 4.06 18.58
N LEU A 16 -3.84 4.30 18.08
CA LEU A 16 -3.62 5.15 16.90
C LEU A 16 -4.17 4.50 15.62
N THR A 17 -3.91 3.22 15.40
CA THR A 17 -4.47 2.53 14.23
C THR A 17 -5.99 2.44 14.28
N GLU A 18 -6.59 2.36 15.47
CA GLU A 18 -8.04 2.40 15.64
C GLU A 18 -8.62 3.80 15.41
N LYS A 19 -7.96 4.85 15.92
CA LYS A 19 -8.33 6.25 15.59
C LYS A 19 -8.26 6.51 14.09
N SER A 20 -7.18 6.08 13.44
CA SER A 20 -7.02 6.17 11.99
C SER A 20 -8.13 5.42 11.23
N TRP A 21 -8.48 4.21 11.67
CA TRP A 21 -9.57 3.44 11.07
C TRP A 21 -10.93 4.14 11.18
N ARG A 22 -11.22 4.76 12.33
CA ARG A 22 -12.46 5.54 12.52
C ARG A 22 -12.48 6.78 11.63
N LEU A 23 -11.38 7.52 11.57
CA LEU A 23 -11.24 8.68 10.68
C LEU A 23 -11.42 8.27 9.21
N LEU A 24 -10.81 7.16 8.79
CA LEU A 24 -10.98 6.60 7.44
C LEU A 24 -12.46 6.29 7.12
N GLN A 25 -13.21 5.73 8.07
CA GLN A 25 -14.65 5.49 7.90
C GLN A 25 -15.47 6.79 7.85
N GLU A 26 -15.07 7.83 8.59
CA GLU A 26 -15.74 9.13 8.57
C GLU A 26 -15.51 9.86 7.24
N ILE A 27 -14.27 9.93 6.75
CA ILE A 27 -13.98 10.57 5.47
C ILE A 27 -14.67 9.85 4.31
N ARG A 28 -14.81 8.51 4.36
CA ARG A 28 -15.52 7.73 3.34
C ARG A 28 -16.99 8.12 3.21
N LYS A 29 -17.61 8.58 4.29
CA LYS A 29 -19.01 9.03 4.28
C LYS A 29 -19.17 10.40 3.64
N LYS A 30 -18.10 11.21 3.60
CA LYS A 30 -18.11 12.60 3.14
C LYS A 30 -17.58 12.78 1.72
N TYR A 31 -16.62 11.96 1.32
CA TYR A 31 -15.83 12.17 0.11
C TYR A 31 -15.76 10.90 -0.74
N ASN A 32 -15.69 11.07 -2.06
CA ASN A 32 -15.42 9.98 -2.99
C ASN A 32 -13.92 9.89 -3.24
N PHE A 33 -13.34 8.72 -3.02
CA PHE A 33 -11.91 8.50 -3.25
C PHE A 33 -11.62 7.03 -3.56
N ILE A 34 -10.43 6.77 -4.09
CA ILE A 34 -9.87 5.43 -4.17
C ILE A 34 -8.84 5.30 -3.04
N LEU A 35 -9.03 4.31 -2.16
CA LEU A 35 -8.12 4.01 -1.08
C LEU A 35 -6.90 3.25 -1.62
N ILE A 36 -5.70 3.69 -1.26
CA ILE A 36 -4.43 3.03 -1.59
C ILE A 36 -3.60 2.79 -0.32
N GLY A 37 -2.31 2.47 -0.47
CA GLY A 37 -1.36 2.43 0.64
C GLY A 37 -1.62 1.33 1.68
N GLY A 38 -1.32 1.63 2.94
CA GLY A 38 -1.34 0.66 4.03
C GLY A 38 -2.75 0.15 4.37
N TRP A 39 -3.74 1.04 4.43
CA TRP A 39 -5.12 0.64 4.71
C TRP A 39 -5.75 -0.19 3.59
N SER A 40 -5.43 0.12 2.33
CA SER A 40 -5.85 -0.73 1.20
C SER A 40 -5.22 -2.12 1.28
N THR A 41 -3.94 -2.20 1.68
CA THR A 41 -3.24 -3.48 1.91
C THR A 41 -3.88 -4.27 3.05
N TYR A 42 -4.23 -3.61 4.16
CA TYR A 42 -4.96 -4.23 5.27
C TYR A 42 -6.30 -4.80 4.83
N LEU A 43 -7.07 -4.07 4.02
CA LEU A 43 -8.37 -4.54 3.54
C LEU A 43 -8.28 -5.83 2.73
N TRP A 44 -7.23 -5.98 1.92
CA TRP A 44 -7.00 -7.20 1.14
C TRP A 44 -6.44 -8.37 1.95
N THR A 45 -5.57 -8.10 2.92
CA THR A 45 -4.73 -9.14 3.54
C THR A 45 -5.13 -9.46 4.98
N LYS A 46 -5.78 -8.52 5.66
CA LYS A 46 -6.09 -8.51 7.10
C LYS A 46 -4.87 -8.70 8.01
N GLN A 47 -3.67 -8.42 7.51
CA GLN A 47 -2.43 -8.63 8.26
C GLN A 47 -2.02 -7.41 9.09
N GLN A 48 -1.64 -6.32 8.44
CA GLN A 48 -0.98 -5.20 9.09
C GLN A 48 -1.85 -3.94 8.95
N LYS A 49 -2.31 -3.38 10.08
CA LYS A 49 -3.04 -2.09 10.08
C LYS A 49 -2.08 -0.94 9.76
N SER A 50 -2.64 0.17 9.27
CA SER A 50 -1.88 1.39 9.00
C SER A 50 -2.22 2.48 10.02
N LYS A 51 -1.32 3.46 10.13
CA LYS A 51 -1.57 4.73 10.81
C LYS A 51 -1.99 5.80 9.81
N ASP A 52 -1.26 5.92 8.72
CA ASP A 52 -1.51 6.92 7.69
C ASP A 52 -2.59 6.45 6.72
N ILE A 53 -3.35 7.40 6.19
CA ILE A 53 -4.41 7.18 5.21
C ILE A 53 -3.93 7.74 3.87
N ASP A 54 -3.86 6.88 2.85
CA ASP A 54 -3.48 7.28 1.50
C ASP A 54 -4.68 7.19 0.56
N ILE A 55 -5.11 8.31 -0.02
CA ILE A 55 -6.27 8.36 -0.93
C ILE A 55 -5.93 9.02 -2.26
N VAL A 56 -6.59 8.56 -3.31
CA VAL A 56 -6.59 9.19 -4.64
C VAL A 56 -7.92 9.88 -4.85
N VAL A 57 -7.88 11.15 -5.28
CA VAL A 57 -9.08 11.99 -5.48
C VAL A 57 -9.06 12.68 -6.83
N SER A 58 -10.24 12.97 -7.36
CA SER A 58 -10.41 13.80 -8.55
C SER A 58 -10.27 15.29 -8.21
N LEU A 59 -10.13 16.12 -9.24
CA LEU A 59 -10.15 17.59 -9.10
C LEU A 59 -11.44 18.08 -8.41
N THR A 60 -12.58 17.46 -8.70
CA THR A 60 -13.88 17.84 -8.10
C THR A 60 -13.92 17.53 -6.61
N GLU A 61 -13.43 16.36 -6.20
CA GLU A 61 -13.41 15.97 -4.78
C GLU A 61 -12.38 16.79 -3.99
N LEU A 62 -11.25 17.16 -4.62
CA LEU A 62 -10.30 18.09 -4.00
C LEU A 62 -10.95 19.45 -3.66
N GLN A 63 -11.85 19.98 -4.50
CA GLN A 63 -12.55 21.24 -4.18
C GLN A 63 -13.40 21.12 -2.91
N LYS A 64 -14.00 19.95 -2.66
CA LYS A 64 -14.75 19.70 -1.42
C LYS A 64 -13.82 19.62 -0.21
N LEU A 65 -12.68 18.94 -0.38
CA LEU A 65 -11.65 18.80 0.66
C LEU A 65 -11.00 20.13 1.09
N LYS A 66 -11.14 21.21 0.31
CA LYS A 66 -10.69 22.56 0.73
C LYS A 66 -11.41 23.10 1.97
N GLN A 67 -12.51 22.50 2.37
CA GLN A 67 -13.19 22.82 3.63
C GLN A 67 -12.45 22.28 4.86
N GLU A 68 -11.54 21.33 4.67
CA GLU A 68 -10.64 20.79 5.70
C GLU A 68 -9.32 21.61 5.73
N ASP A 69 -8.44 21.37 6.73
CA ASP A 69 -7.09 21.98 6.79
C ASP A 69 -6.12 21.35 5.76
N LEU A 70 -6.45 21.53 4.49
CA LEU A 70 -5.77 20.95 3.34
C LEU A 70 -4.48 21.73 3.03
N ARG A 71 -3.35 21.03 3.03
CA ARG A 71 -2.03 21.60 2.74
C ARG A 71 -1.47 21.01 1.47
N LYS A 72 -0.94 21.85 0.59
CA LYS A 72 -0.28 21.40 -0.63
C LYS A 72 1.21 21.15 -0.37
N ASN A 73 1.69 19.97 -0.75
CA ASN A 73 3.10 19.62 -0.72
C ASN A 73 3.62 19.54 -2.16
N ASP A 74 4.17 20.63 -2.66
CA ASP A 74 4.66 20.74 -4.05
C ASP A 74 5.91 19.92 -4.33
N ALA A 75 6.72 19.63 -3.31
CA ALA A 75 7.93 18.81 -3.43
C ALA A 75 7.57 17.34 -3.60
N LEU A 76 6.63 16.83 -2.80
CA LEU A 76 6.15 15.45 -2.88
C LEU A 76 5.00 15.25 -3.86
N LYS A 77 4.57 16.31 -4.55
CA LYS A 77 3.45 16.30 -5.50
C LYS A 77 2.20 15.65 -4.90
N LYS A 78 1.82 16.04 -3.69
CA LYS A 78 0.59 15.58 -3.03
C LYS A 78 -0.05 16.69 -2.21
N TYR A 79 -1.25 16.44 -1.71
CA TYR A 79 -1.90 17.23 -0.67
C TYR A 79 -1.93 16.41 0.62
N GLU A 80 -2.05 17.09 1.74
CA GLU A 80 -2.02 16.48 3.07
C GLU A 80 -3.07 17.14 3.96
N ILE A 81 -3.79 16.35 4.75
CA ILE A 81 -4.59 16.83 5.88
C ILE A 81 -4.00 16.20 7.14
N LYS A 82 -3.79 17.03 8.17
CA LYS A 82 -3.35 16.56 9.49
C LYS A 82 -4.51 16.59 10.45
N SER A 83 -4.90 15.42 10.95
CA SER A 83 -5.95 15.28 11.96
C SER A 83 -5.35 14.63 13.20
N ASP A 84 -5.08 15.45 14.22
CA ASP A 84 -4.32 15.07 15.42
C ASP A 84 -2.96 14.44 15.05
N GLU A 85 -2.80 13.15 15.33
CA GLU A 85 -1.60 12.37 15.04
C GLU A 85 -1.71 11.59 13.72
N ILE A 86 -2.83 11.67 13.00
CA ILE A 86 -3.08 10.92 11.77
C ILE A 86 -2.86 11.82 10.54
N ASP A 87 -1.98 11.37 9.65
CA ASP A 87 -1.74 12.01 8.37
C ASP A 87 -2.64 11.37 7.29
N ILE A 88 -3.33 12.22 6.52
CA ILE A 88 -4.07 11.83 5.31
C ILE A 88 -3.31 12.36 4.10
N ASP A 89 -2.66 11.47 3.38
CA ASP A 89 -1.99 11.73 2.12
C ASP A 89 -2.98 11.65 0.95
N ILE A 90 -3.06 12.73 0.18
CA ILE A 90 -4.04 12.92 -0.89
C ILE A 90 -3.31 13.07 -2.22
N TYR A 91 -3.46 12.07 -3.07
CA TYR A 91 -2.90 12.02 -4.41
C TYR A 91 -3.95 12.48 -5.41
N LEU A 92 -3.63 13.51 -6.17
CA LEU A 92 -4.55 14.19 -7.08
C LEU A 92 -4.30 13.77 -8.54
N GLU A 93 -5.36 13.46 -9.27
CA GLU A 93 -5.33 13.23 -10.73
C GLU A 93 -4.56 14.33 -11.46
N TYR A 94 -3.68 13.94 -12.40
CA TYR A 94 -2.87 14.82 -13.25
C TYR A 94 -1.86 15.73 -12.54
N TYR A 95 -1.73 15.64 -11.22
CA TYR A 95 -0.77 16.42 -10.43
C TYR A 95 0.21 15.51 -9.67
N SER A 96 -0.31 14.47 -9.02
CA SER A 96 0.49 13.57 -8.21
C SER A 96 1.26 12.57 -9.04
N LYS A 97 2.47 12.24 -8.57
CA LYS A 97 3.39 11.32 -9.24
C LYS A 97 3.48 10.03 -8.46
N LEU A 98 2.84 8.99 -8.97
CA LEU A 98 2.87 7.63 -8.47
C LEU A 98 3.34 6.69 -9.59
N THR A 99 3.70 5.45 -9.25
CA THR A 99 4.08 4.44 -10.27
C THR A 99 2.97 4.23 -11.30
N ILE A 100 1.72 4.18 -10.84
CA ILE A 100 0.53 4.25 -11.69
C ILE A 100 -0.03 5.67 -11.50
N PRO A 101 -0.19 6.46 -12.56
CA PRO A 101 -0.78 7.80 -12.46
C PRO A 101 -2.13 7.77 -11.74
N PRO A 102 -2.42 8.72 -10.83
CA PRO A 102 -3.65 8.69 -10.04
C PRO A 102 -4.93 8.61 -10.88
N GLU A 103 -4.96 9.29 -12.04
CA GLU A 103 -6.06 9.26 -13.01
C GLU A 103 -6.31 7.88 -13.63
N ASP A 104 -5.30 7.00 -13.63
CA ASP A 104 -5.39 5.66 -14.17
C ASP A 104 -5.71 4.61 -13.12
N ILE A 105 -5.48 4.89 -11.83
CA ILE A 105 -5.77 3.95 -10.73
C ILE A 105 -7.26 3.55 -10.72
N LYS A 106 -8.17 4.43 -11.18
CA LYS A 106 -9.61 4.13 -11.30
C LYS A 106 -9.93 2.96 -12.25
N LYS A 107 -9.02 2.60 -13.15
CA LYS A 107 -9.15 1.42 -14.03
C LYS A 107 -8.95 0.11 -13.26
N TYR A 108 -8.27 0.17 -12.11
CA TYR A 108 -7.84 -1.00 -11.35
C TYR A 108 -8.34 -0.92 -9.91
N THR A 109 -9.66 -0.96 -9.72
CA THR A 109 -10.27 -0.89 -8.39
C THR A 109 -11.12 -2.11 -8.05
N SER A 110 -11.46 -2.25 -6.77
CA SER A 110 -12.38 -3.25 -6.25
C SER A 110 -13.18 -2.65 -5.10
N GLN A 111 -14.34 -3.25 -4.81
CA GLN A 111 -15.15 -2.87 -3.65
C GLN A 111 -14.92 -3.86 -2.51
N ILE A 112 -14.39 -3.39 -1.37
CA ILE A 112 -14.14 -4.21 -0.18
C ILE A 112 -14.68 -3.51 1.04
N GLU A 113 -15.59 -4.17 1.76
CA GLU A 113 -16.18 -3.61 3.00
C GLU A 113 -16.78 -2.21 2.80
N GLY A 114 -17.27 -1.93 1.58
CA GLY A 114 -17.83 -0.65 1.14
C GLY A 114 -16.81 0.43 0.79
N PHE A 115 -15.51 0.11 0.78
CA PHE A 115 -14.45 0.98 0.27
C PHE A 115 -14.18 0.68 -1.20
N ASN A 116 -14.02 1.74 -2.00
CA ASN A 116 -13.38 1.66 -3.30
C ASN A 116 -11.86 1.61 -3.08
N VAL A 117 -11.25 0.46 -3.30
CA VAL A 117 -9.82 0.22 -3.07
C VAL A 117 -9.10 0.00 -4.38
N ALA A 118 -7.81 0.34 -4.47
CA ALA A 118 -6.99 -0.16 -5.55
C ALA A 118 -6.96 -1.71 -5.52
N SER A 119 -7.00 -2.30 -6.70
CA SER A 119 -6.84 -3.75 -6.90
C SER A 119 -5.51 -4.22 -6.34
N GLN A 120 -5.40 -5.51 -6.04
CA GLN A 120 -4.20 -6.09 -5.45
C GLN A 120 -2.99 -5.93 -6.37
N GLU A 121 -3.22 -6.07 -7.68
CA GLU A 121 -2.21 -5.95 -8.72
C GLU A 121 -1.70 -4.52 -8.82
N ALA A 122 -2.60 -3.54 -8.85
CA ALA A 122 -2.22 -2.14 -8.84
C ALA A 122 -1.49 -1.76 -7.53
N LEU A 123 -1.94 -2.26 -6.38
CA LEU A 123 -1.27 -2.06 -5.10
C LEU A 123 0.14 -2.63 -5.08
N LEU A 124 0.38 -3.81 -5.68
CA LEU A 124 1.72 -4.38 -5.80
C LEU A 124 2.64 -3.41 -6.57
N VAL A 125 2.18 -2.90 -7.72
CA VAL A 125 2.97 -1.96 -8.54
C VAL A 125 3.26 -0.66 -7.79
N LEU A 126 2.25 -0.10 -7.12
CA LEU A 126 2.38 1.12 -6.31
C LEU A 126 3.37 0.91 -5.15
N LYS A 127 3.25 -0.20 -4.44
CA LYS A 127 4.12 -0.56 -3.31
C LYS A 127 5.55 -0.80 -3.74
N GLN A 128 5.78 -1.43 -4.90
CA GLN A 128 7.12 -1.63 -5.43
C GLN A 128 7.81 -0.33 -5.81
N GLY A 129 7.09 0.63 -6.39
CA GLY A 129 7.67 1.96 -6.64
C GLY A 129 8.09 2.64 -5.35
N ALA A 130 7.22 2.66 -4.35
CA ALA A 130 7.54 3.22 -3.03
C ALA A 130 8.71 2.49 -2.36
N GLU A 131 8.80 1.17 -2.49
CA GLU A 131 9.89 0.35 -1.95
C GLU A 131 11.23 0.68 -2.62
N ILE A 132 11.26 0.81 -3.95
CA ILE A 132 12.47 1.14 -4.72
C ILE A 132 12.97 2.54 -4.36
N ASP A 133 12.06 3.52 -4.25
CA ASP A 133 12.42 4.89 -3.86
C ASP A 133 12.97 4.96 -2.41
N ARG A 134 12.74 3.92 -1.60
CA ARG A 134 12.99 3.89 -0.16
C ARG A 134 13.83 2.69 0.28
N GLU A 135 14.53 2.02 -0.64
CA GLU A 135 15.08 0.65 -0.48
C GLU A 135 15.88 0.44 0.81
N ASN A 136 16.63 1.46 1.24
CA ASN A 136 17.52 1.43 2.40
C ASN A 136 16.96 2.14 3.65
N SER A 137 15.63 2.16 3.81
CA SER A 137 14.97 2.82 4.93
C SER A 137 13.98 1.89 5.65
N ILE A 138 13.62 2.25 6.89
CA ILE A 138 12.57 1.58 7.67
C ILE A 138 11.23 1.58 6.90
N LYS A 139 10.94 2.64 6.12
CA LYS A 139 9.75 2.70 5.28
C LYS A 139 9.82 1.67 4.15
N GLY A 140 10.99 1.47 3.55
CA GLY A 140 11.23 0.41 2.56
C GLY A 140 11.04 -1.00 3.14
N GLU A 141 11.45 -1.25 4.39
CA GLU A 141 11.17 -2.52 5.08
C GLU A 141 9.66 -2.77 5.25
N LYS A 142 8.90 -1.73 5.63
CA LYS A 142 7.44 -1.80 5.71
C LYS A 142 6.81 -2.09 4.34
N ASP A 143 7.26 -1.40 3.30
CA ASP A 143 6.75 -1.62 1.94
C ASP A 143 7.05 -3.05 1.45
N ARG A 144 8.22 -3.64 1.79
CA ARG A 144 8.50 -5.07 1.54
C ARG A 144 7.55 -6.00 2.29
N ALA A 145 7.24 -5.73 3.55
CA ALA A 145 6.29 -6.53 4.33
C ALA A 145 4.87 -6.46 3.76
N ASP A 146 4.44 -5.29 3.29
CA ASP A 146 3.15 -5.09 2.61
C ASP A 146 3.10 -5.86 1.27
N ILE A 147 4.18 -5.79 0.47
CA ILE A 147 4.30 -6.54 -0.79
C ILE A 147 4.17 -8.05 -0.52
N VAL A 148 4.92 -8.58 0.43
CA VAL A 148 4.85 -10.00 0.79
C VAL A 148 3.45 -10.34 1.31
N SER A 149 2.82 -9.48 2.11
CA SER A 149 1.46 -9.70 2.59
C SER A 149 0.45 -9.80 1.44
N LEU A 150 0.53 -8.90 0.46
CA LEU A 150 -0.32 -8.97 -0.75
C LEU A 150 -0.10 -10.29 -1.50
N MET A 151 1.16 -10.68 -1.72
CA MET A 151 1.50 -11.92 -2.43
C MET A 151 1.02 -13.19 -1.73
N LEU A 152 1.04 -13.23 -0.40
CA LEU A 152 0.75 -14.44 0.38
C LEU A 152 -0.72 -14.58 0.81
N PHE A 153 -1.47 -13.47 0.86
CA PHE A 153 -2.82 -13.45 1.42
C PHE A 153 -3.89 -12.90 0.48
N ALA A 154 -3.54 -12.02 -0.45
CA ALA A 154 -4.52 -11.41 -1.34
C ALA A 154 -4.84 -12.31 -2.55
N ASN A 155 -3.90 -13.17 -2.96
CA ASN A 155 -3.99 -14.03 -4.15
C ASN A 155 -4.19 -13.23 -5.45
N PRO A 156 -3.23 -12.35 -5.80
CA PRO A 156 -3.31 -11.51 -6.99
C PRO A 156 -3.26 -12.34 -8.28
N ASP A 157 -3.94 -11.88 -9.31
CA ASP A 157 -3.76 -12.37 -10.68
C ASP A 157 -2.46 -11.81 -11.26
N TYR A 158 -1.43 -12.65 -11.25
CA TYR A 158 -0.12 -12.25 -11.76
C TYR A 158 -0.10 -11.94 -13.27
N ASN A 159 -1.05 -12.46 -14.06
CA ASN A 159 -1.15 -12.05 -15.47
C ASN A 159 -1.70 -10.62 -15.60
N ALA A 160 -2.68 -10.26 -14.77
CA ALA A 160 -3.18 -8.88 -14.71
C ALA A 160 -2.10 -7.93 -14.19
N TYR A 161 -1.36 -8.32 -13.15
CA TYR A 161 -0.18 -7.57 -12.69
C TYR A 161 0.87 -7.35 -13.79
N LEU A 162 1.23 -8.39 -14.56
CA LEU A 162 2.18 -8.25 -15.67
C LEU A 162 1.67 -7.30 -16.77
N LYS A 163 0.36 -7.29 -17.04
CA LYS A 163 -0.24 -6.32 -17.97
C LYS A 163 -0.09 -4.88 -17.47
N ILE A 164 -0.33 -4.64 -16.18
CA ILE A 164 -0.12 -3.31 -15.57
C ILE A 164 1.35 -2.90 -15.68
N LEU A 165 2.29 -3.80 -15.35
CA LEU A 165 3.72 -3.50 -15.50
C LEU A 165 4.07 -3.07 -16.92
N LYS A 166 3.59 -3.81 -17.92
CA LYS A 166 3.82 -3.48 -19.34
C LYS A 166 3.21 -2.13 -19.73
N GLU A 167 1.99 -1.85 -19.27
CA GLU A 167 1.29 -0.59 -19.56
C GLU A 167 2.07 0.63 -19.09
N TYR A 168 2.75 0.54 -17.93
CA TYR A 168 3.51 1.64 -17.35
C TYR A 168 5.04 1.51 -17.51
N SER A 169 5.51 0.59 -18.38
CA SER A 169 6.94 0.34 -18.65
C SER A 169 7.76 0.05 -17.38
N LYS A 170 7.27 -0.91 -16.58
CA LYS A 170 7.84 -1.35 -15.29
C LYS A 170 8.10 -2.85 -15.24
N GLU A 171 8.35 -3.51 -16.36
CA GLU A 171 8.54 -4.95 -16.44
C GLU A 171 9.68 -5.47 -15.54
N GLU A 172 10.68 -4.63 -15.24
CA GLU A 172 11.76 -4.93 -14.30
C GLU A 172 11.26 -5.19 -12.87
N TYR A 173 10.09 -4.66 -12.51
CA TYR A 173 9.47 -4.85 -11.19
C TYR A 173 9.13 -6.32 -10.95
N PHE A 174 8.88 -7.13 -11.98
CA PHE A 174 8.64 -8.56 -11.79
C PHE A 174 9.85 -9.27 -11.15
N HIS A 175 11.06 -8.95 -11.61
CA HIS A 175 12.29 -9.50 -11.03
C HIS A 175 12.48 -9.04 -9.59
N ARG A 176 12.17 -7.76 -9.31
CA ARG A 176 12.18 -7.21 -7.95
C ARG A 176 11.19 -7.92 -7.03
N LEU A 177 9.97 -8.17 -7.50
CA LEU A 177 8.91 -8.87 -6.75
C LEU A 177 9.37 -10.26 -6.31
N VAL A 178 9.93 -11.04 -7.25
CA VAL A 178 10.48 -12.37 -6.97
C VAL A 178 11.64 -12.30 -5.98
N LYS A 179 12.53 -11.31 -6.12
CA LYS A 179 13.66 -11.09 -5.20
C LYS A 179 13.16 -10.79 -3.78
N ILE A 180 12.22 -9.87 -3.62
CA ILE A 180 11.62 -9.52 -2.32
C ILE A 180 11.09 -10.79 -1.65
N LEU A 181 10.26 -11.59 -2.33
CA LEU A 181 9.72 -12.81 -1.74
C LEU A 181 10.82 -13.83 -1.37
N LYS A 182 11.83 -14.00 -2.22
CA LYS A 182 12.96 -14.90 -1.97
C LYS A 182 13.82 -14.47 -0.79
N ASP A 183 14.02 -13.18 -0.60
CA ASP A 183 14.94 -12.64 0.41
C ASP A 183 14.25 -12.33 1.74
N PHE A 184 12.92 -12.15 1.75
CA PHE A 184 12.15 -11.89 2.97
C PHE A 184 12.34 -12.99 4.04
N ARG A 185 12.63 -12.59 5.28
CA ARG A 185 12.84 -13.50 6.43
C ARG A 185 11.97 -13.16 7.63
N GLU A 186 11.26 -12.04 7.60
CA GLU A 186 10.51 -11.48 8.71
C GLU A 186 9.10 -12.09 8.82
N TYR A 187 9.01 -13.42 8.81
CA TYR A 187 7.73 -14.16 8.80
C TYR A 187 6.78 -13.77 9.95
N ASN A 188 7.32 -13.37 11.11
CA ASN A 188 6.54 -12.90 12.25
C ASN A 188 5.77 -11.60 11.97
N ILE A 189 6.30 -10.73 11.10
CA ILE A 189 5.65 -9.45 10.74
C ILE A 189 4.38 -9.72 9.94
N VAL A 190 4.39 -10.73 9.10
CA VAL A 190 3.23 -11.14 8.30
C VAL A 190 2.34 -12.17 9.02
N GLY A 191 2.50 -12.33 10.34
CA GLY A 191 1.63 -13.14 11.18
C GLY A 191 1.72 -14.66 10.98
N LEU A 192 2.84 -15.17 10.44
CA LEU A 192 3.00 -16.60 10.14
C LEU A 192 4.05 -17.27 11.01
N SER A 193 3.89 -18.57 11.26
CA SER A 193 4.98 -19.42 11.74
C SER A 193 6.01 -19.71 10.63
N PRO A 194 7.24 -20.15 10.96
CA PRO A 194 8.25 -20.51 9.95
C PRO A 194 7.75 -21.55 8.95
N LYS A 195 6.98 -22.55 9.41
CA LYS A 195 6.45 -23.64 8.58
C LYS A 195 5.38 -23.13 7.61
N GLU A 196 4.44 -22.32 8.09
CA GLU A 196 3.38 -21.75 7.25
C GLU A 196 3.96 -20.79 6.22
N PHE A 197 4.91 -19.94 6.63
CA PHE A 197 5.59 -19.03 5.72
C PHE A 197 6.32 -19.77 4.60
N LYS A 198 7.09 -20.82 4.94
CA LYS A 198 7.78 -21.64 3.94
C LYS A 198 6.81 -22.22 2.91
N SER A 199 5.73 -22.84 3.37
CA SER A 199 4.72 -23.46 2.49
C SER A 199 4.04 -22.44 1.57
N LYS A 200 3.57 -21.31 2.13
CA LYS A 200 2.95 -20.23 1.35
C LYS A 200 3.94 -19.63 0.33
N LYS A 201 5.17 -19.37 0.74
CA LYS A 201 6.23 -18.83 -0.11
C LYS A 201 6.55 -19.76 -1.29
N GLU A 202 6.69 -21.05 -1.06
CA GLU A 202 6.94 -22.04 -2.12
C GLU A 202 5.80 -22.05 -3.14
N LYS A 203 4.54 -22.11 -2.67
CA LYS A 203 3.36 -22.05 -3.53
C LYS A 203 3.30 -20.76 -4.36
N THR A 204 3.56 -19.60 -3.74
CA THR A 204 3.56 -18.32 -4.46
C THR A 204 4.69 -18.24 -5.48
N LEU A 205 5.88 -18.76 -5.18
CA LEU A 205 6.99 -18.83 -6.14
C LEU A 205 6.65 -19.74 -7.33
N GLU A 206 5.91 -20.82 -7.13
CA GLU A 206 5.42 -21.66 -8.23
C GLU A 206 4.41 -20.93 -9.11
N GLN A 207 3.47 -20.17 -8.52
CA GLN A 207 2.54 -19.35 -9.29
C GLN A 207 3.28 -18.34 -10.18
N LEU A 208 4.29 -17.64 -9.62
CA LEU A 208 5.11 -16.69 -10.37
C LEU A 208 5.90 -17.33 -11.51
N LYS A 209 6.37 -18.58 -11.34
CA LYS A 209 7.06 -19.30 -12.41
C LYS A 209 6.15 -19.64 -13.59
N LYS A 210 4.83 -19.79 -13.38
CA LYS A 210 3.87 -20.19 -14.43
C LYS A 210 3.46 -19.04 -15.35
N VAL A 211 3.63 -17.80 -14.91
CA VAL A 211 3.27 -16.59 -15.67
C VAL A 211 4.46 -15.93 -16.36
N LYS A 212 5.66 -16.49 -16.18
CA LYS A 212 6.87 -16.09 -16.90
C LYS A 212 6.96 -16.85 -18.21
#